data_AF-A0AAU8K8S7-F1
#
_entry.id   AF-A0AAU8K8S7-F1
#
_cell.length_a   1.000
_cell.length_b   1.000
_cell.length_c   1.000
_cell.angle_alpha   90.00
_cell.angle_beta   90.00
_cell.angle_gamma   90.00
#
_symmetry.space_group_name_H-M   'P 1'
#
loop_
_entity.id
_entity.type
_entity.pdbx_description
1 polymer ?
#
loop_
_entity_poly.entity_id
_entity_poly.type
_entity_poly.pdbx_seq_one_letter_code
_entity_poly.pdbx_strand_id
1 'polypeptide(L)'
;MDAVLRERYGTWAWGWSWCYRDGGPIGNWASGPSSVTTPDETAARVVAALLEWREWLERTAQRFAELAPPPDASPEDRSWHLERACVRLVTHAMDSGADNAWRGQTSIVLGWFLTSTGMDRAEAAQAVENAIGGRFKSWVYPERTLIESVGEDLAVGLTGHAPYQDHRERAALEELHDRH
;
A
#
# COMPACT_ATOMS: atom_id res chain seq x y z
N MET A 1 16.68 18.20 8.23
CA MET A 1 15.40 18.58 7.60
C MET A 1 14.24 17.81 8.20
N ASP A 2 14.24 16.47 8.18
CA ASP A 2 13.18 15.62 8.75
C ASP A 2 12.70 16.01 10.15
N ALA A 3 13.62 16.17 11.12
CA ALA A 3 13.24 16.52 12.49
C ALA A 3 12.48 17.86 12.57
N VAL A 4 12.95 18.88 11.85
CA VAL A 4 12.35 20.22 11.81
C VAL A 4 10.96 20.18 11.14
N LEU A 5 10.82 19.43 10.05
CA LEU A 5 9.54 19.30 9.35
C LEU A 5 8.52 18.55 10.21
N ARG A 6 8.94 17.51 10.94
CA ARG A 6 8.05 16.79 11.86
C ARG A 6 7.66 17.62 13.07
N GLU A 7 8.57 18.43 13.61
CA GLU A 7 8.25 19.36 14.69
C GLU A 7 7.21 20.40 14.25
N ARG A 8 7.36 20.93 13.02
CA ARG A 8 6.47 21.97 12.49
C ARG A 8 5.13 21.46 11.98
N TYR A 9 5.11 20.33 11.29
CA TYR A 9 3.94 19.83 10.57
C TYR A 9 3.32 18.57 11.20
N GLY A 10 4.02 17.92 12.13
CA GLY A 10 3.57 16.71 12.82
C GLY A 10 4.05 15.41 12.17
N THR A 11 3.59 14.29 12.72
CA THR A 11 4.06 12.94 12.37
C THR A 11 3.77 12.56 10.91
N TRP A 12 2.72 13.10 10.29
CA TRP A 12 2.42 12.80 8.88
C TRP A 12 3.57 13.23 7.96
N ALA A 13 4.38 14.23 8.31
CA ALA A 13 5.52 14.64 7.50
C ALA A 13 6.67 13.61 7.51
N TRP A 14 6.58 12.55 8.33
CA TRP A 14 7.49 11.42 8.25
C TRP A 14 7.35 10.73 6.89
N GLY A 15 8.44 10.64 6.12
CA GLY A 15 8.45 10.03 4.78
C GLY A 15 8.41 11.02 3.62
N TRP A 16 8.37 12.33 3.87
CA TRP A 16 8.34 13.37 2.82
C TRP A 16 9.48 13.29 1.79
N SER A 17 10.60 12.67 2.14
CA SER A 17 11.79 12.52 1.29
C SER A 17 11.94 11.11 0.69
N TRP A 18 10.96 10.23 0.87
CA TRP A 18 10.97 8.87 0.34
C TRP A 18 10.79 8.89 -1.17
N CYS A 19 11.91 8.94 -1.89
CA CYS A 19 11.90 9.15 -3.33
C CYS A 19 11.44 7.91 -4.10
N TYR A 20 10.94 8.13 -5.32
CA TYR A 20 10.49 7.07 -6.22
C TYR A 20 11.57 6.03 -6.55
N ARG A 21 12.84 6.43 -6.57
CA ARG A 21 13.97 5.50 -6.79
C ARG A 21 14.18 4.54 -5.63
N ASP A 22 13.83 4.97 -4.42
CA ASP A 22 13.88 4.18 -3.19
C ASP A 22 12.52 3.52 -2.88
N GLY A 23 11.59 3.54 -3.85
CA GLY A 23 10.28 2.89 -3.75
C GLY A 23 9.16 3.76 -3.17
N GLY A 24 9.39 5.05 -2.99
CA GLY A 24 8.36 5.97 -2.49
C GLY A 24 7.55 6.64 -3.59
N PRO A 25 6.57 7.48 -3.22
CA PRO A 25 5.76 8.20 -4.20
C PRO A 25 6.38 9.54 -4.64
N ILE A 26 7.51 9.96 -4.06
CA ILE A 26 8.01 11.33 -4.19
C ILE A 26 8.90 11.49 -5.43
N GLY A 27 8.49 12.37 -6.34
CA GLY A 27 9.20 12.73 -7.56
C GLY A 27 10.02 14.01 -7.43
N ASN A 28 9.55 14.96 -6.61
CA ASN A 28 10.20 16.27 -6.45
C ASN A 28 11.42 16.28 -5.52
N TRP A 29 11.77 15.13 -4.95
CA TRP A 29 12.95 14.94 -4.11
C TRP A 29 13.60 13.60 -4.45
N ALA A 30 14.76 13.61 -5.11
CA ALA A 30 15.44 12.38 -5.55
C ALA A 30 16.57 11.97 -4.59
N SER A 31 17.48 12.88 -4.27
CA SER A 31 18.54 12.66 -3.29
C SER A 31 19.16 13.99 -2.87
N GLY A 32 19.70 14.07 -1.65
CA GLY A 32 20.33 15.29 -1.12
C GLY A 32 21.25 16.01 -2.12
N PRO A 33 22.26 15.34 -2.73
CA PRO A 33 23.20 15.98 -3.65
C PRO A 33 22.58 16.50 -4.96
N SER A 34 21.48 15.90 -5.43
CA SER A 34 20.82 16.28 -6.68
C SER A 34 19.67 17.26 -6.49
N SER A 35 19.13 17.34 -5.28
CA SER A 35 17.91 18.11 -4.95
C SER A 35 18.21 19.40 -4.18
N VAL A 36 19.39 19.50 -3.53
CA VAL A 36 19.84 20.71 -2.83
C VAL A 36 20.65 21.60 -3.79
N THR A 37 20.13 22.78 -4.07
CA THR A 37 20.77 23.79 -4.95
C THR A 37 20.87 25.13 -4.21
N THR A 38 20.10 26.14 -4.60
CA THR A 38 19.97 27.39 -3.85
C THR A 38 18.95 27.22 -2.71
N PRO A 39 18.98 28.07 -1.66
CA PRO A 39 18.01 28.00 -0.57
C PRO A 39 16.55 28.05 -1.03
N ASP A 40 16.22 28.97 -1.95
CA ASP A 40 14.84 29.15 -2.44
C ASP A 40 14.38 27.96 -3.29
N GLU A 41 15.23 27.47 -4.19
CA GLU A 41 14.93 26.28 -5.00
C GLU A 41 14.80 25.03 -4.12
N THR A 42 15.65 24.90 -3.10
CA THR A 42 15.58 23.78 -2.16
C THR A 42 14.29 23.84 -1.34
N ALA A 43 13.91 25.04 -0.86
CA ALA A 43 12.65 25.23 -0.15
C ALA A 43 11.44 24.89 -1.03
N ALA A 44 11.44 25.32 -2.29
CA ALA A 44 10.38 25.00 -3.25
C ALA A 44 10.26 23.48 -3.47
N ARG A 45 11.38 22.77 -3.64
CA ARG A 45 11.37 21.29 -3.78
C ARG A 45 10.87 20.57 -2.53
N VAL A 46 11.27 21.03 -1.33
CA VAL A 46 10.78 20.47 -0.07
C VAL A 46 9.27 20.65 0.07
N VAL A 47 8.74 21.82 -0.28
CA VAL A 47 7.29 22.09 -0.27
C VAL A 47 6.57 21.17 -1.27
N ALA A 48 7.08 21.05 -2.50
CA ALA A 48 6.49 20.17 -3.51
C ALA A 48 6.48 18.70 -3.03
N ALA A 49 7.59 18.20 -2.49
CA ALA A 49 7.68 16.85 -1.95
C ALA A 49 6.73 16.60 -0.77
N LEU A 50 6.54 17.58 0.13
CA LEU A 50 5.56 17.47 1.21
C LEU A 50 4.12 17.39 0.70
N LEU A 51 3.79 18.12 -0.37
CA LEU A 51 2.47 18.09 -0.98
C LEU A 51 2.22 16.75 -1.67
N GLU A 52 3.18 16.24 -2.44
CA GLU A 52 3.12 14.90 -3.05
C GLU A 52 2.91 13.81 -2.00
N TRP A 53 3.68 13.89 -0.91
CA TRP A 53 3.58 12.94 0.19
C TRP A 53 2.19 12.96 0.83
N ARG A 54 1.68 14.16 1.09
CA ARG A 54 0.36 14.32 1.69
C ARG A 54 -0.75 13.79 0.78
N GLU A 55 -0.70 14.14 -0.51
CA GLU A 55 -1.67 13.66 -1.49
C GLU A 55 -1.66 12.13 -1.56
N TRP A 56 -0.47 11.50 -1.56
CA TRP A 56 -0.37 10.05 -1.56
C TRP A 56 -0.91 9.41 -0.27
N LEU A 57 -0.64 10.00 0.90
CA LEU A 57 -1.22 9.54 2.16
C LEU A 57 -2.74 9.64 2.18
N GLU A 58 -3.30 10.76 1.72
CA GLU A 58 -4.75 10.99 1.67
C GLU A 58 -5.44 10.01 0.71
N ARG A 59 -4.87 9.80 -0.49
CA ARG A 59 -5.37 8.78 -1.44
C ARG A 59 -5.28 7.38 -0.86
N THR A 60 -4.20 7.05 -0.17
CA THR A 60 -4.01 5.72 0.44
C THR A 60 -5.00 5.49 1.59
N ALA A 61 -5.23 6.50 2.44
CA ALA A 61 -6.22 6.44 3.51
C ALA A 61 -7.66 6.29 2.97
N GLN A 62 -7.99 7.01 1.89
CA GLN A 62 -9.26 6.86 1.20
C GLN A 62 -9.47 5.43 0.67
N ARG A 63 -8.43 4.84 0.05
CA ARG A 63 -8.47 3.42 -0.37
C ARG A 63 -8.67 2.46 0.81
N PHE A 64 -8.04 2.71 1.95
CA PHE A 64 -8.25 1.86 3.13
C PHE A 64 -9.71 1.90 3.60
N ALA A 65 -10.33 3.09 3.63
CA ALA A 65 -11.73 3.22 4.01
C ALA A 65 -12.68 2.50 3.03
N GLU A 66 -12.38 2.55 1.73
CA GLU A 66 -13.15 1.85 0.69
C GLU A 66 -13.01 0.32 0.76
N LEU A 67 -11.85 -0.17 1.17
CA LEU A 67 -11.51 -1.59 1.13
C LEU A 67 -11.67 -2.31 2.47
N ALA A 68 -11.83 -1.58 3.56
CA ALA A 68 -11.96 -2.17 4.89
C ALA A 68 -13.21 -3.07 4.96
N PRO A 69 -13.08 -4.30 5.50
CA PRO A 69 -14.24 -5.14 5.75
C PRO A 69 -15.19 -4.45 6.76
N PRO A 70 -16.51 -4.63 6.64
CA PRO A 70 -17.45 -4.22 7.66
C PRO A 70 -17.07 -4.77 9.06
N PRO A 71 -17.26 -4.01 10.15
CA PRO A 71 -16.87 -4.46 11.49
C PRO A 71 -17.51 -5.78 11.93
N ASP A 72 -18.70 -6.08 11.43
CA ASP A 72 -19.54 -7.24 11.71
C ASP A 72 -19.49 -8.30 10.60
N ALA A 73 -18.59 -8.18 9.63
CA ALA A 73 -18.40 -9.16 8.57
C ALA A 73 -18.08 -10.55 9.14
N SER A 74 -18.72 -11.57 8.57
CA SER A 74 -18.41 -12.97 8.89
C SER A 74 -16.95 -13.31 8.51
N PRO A 75 -16.35 -14.38 9.04
CA PRO A 75 -15.01 -14.80 8.63
C PRO A 75 -14.87 -15.05 7.11
N GLU A 76 -15.93 -15.55 6.47
CA GLU A 76 -15.98 -15.78 5.03
C GLU A 76 -16.02 -14.45 4.26
N ASP A 77 -16.92 -13.53 4.62
CA ASP A 77 -16.99 -12.19 4.00
C ASP A 77 -15.70 -11.41 4.21
N ARG A 78 -15.11 -11.51 5.40
CA ARG A 78 -13.84 -10.86 5.73
C ARG A 78 -12.71 -11.40 4.88
N SER A 79 -12.70 -12.70 4.58
CA SER A 79 -11.72 -13.32 3.68
C SER A 79 -11.82 -12.69 2.28
N TRP A 80 -13.03 -12.61 1.74
CA TRP A 80 -13.28 -11.98 0.45
C TRP A 80 -12.81 -10.51 0.40
N HIS A 81 -13.14 -9.71 1.42
CA HIS A 81 -12.69 -8.31 1.52
C HIS A 81 -11.16 -8.18 1.59
N LEU A 82 -10.48 -9.06 2.33
CA LEU A 82 -9.02 -9.04 2.48
C LEU A 82 -8.31 -9.38 1.17
N GLU A 83 -8.81 -10.36 0.41
CA GLU A 83 -8.27 -10.70 -0.92
C GLU A 83 -8.37 -9.48 -1.86
N ARG A 84 -9.56 -8.88 -1.96
CA ARG A 84 -9.80 -7.71 -2.81
C ARG A 84 -8.98 -6.50 -2.39
N ALA A 85 -8.86 -6.26 -1.09
CA ALA A 85 -8.02 -5.22 -0.55
C ALA A 85 -6.55 -5.44 -0.94
N CYS A 86 -6.05 -6.67 -0.80
CA CYS A 86 -4.69 -7.02 -1.19
C CYS A 86 -4.43 -6.74 -2.66
N VAL A 87 -5.28 -7.25 -3.56
CA VAL A 87 -5.13 -7.04 -5.01
C VAL A 87 -5.11 -5.56 -5.35
N ARG A 88 -6.10 -4.80 -4.86
CA ARG A 88 -6.23 -3.37 -5.18
C ARG A 88 -5.10 -2.52 -4.59
N LEU A 89 -4.59 -2.86 -3.40
CA LEU A 89 -3.49 -2.15 -2.78
C LEU A 89 -2.14 -2.47 -3.42
N VAL A 90 -1.93 -3.70 -3.89
CA VAL A 90 -0.77 -4.07 -4.70
C VAL A 90 -0.76 -3.27 -6.00
N THR A 91 -1.90 -3.20 -6.70
CA THR A 91 -2.04 -2.36 -7.91
C THR A 91 -1.80 -0.88 -7.62
N HIS A 92 -2.38 -0.34 -6.54
CA HIS A 92 -2.16 1.05 -6.11
C HIS A 92 -0.69 1.37 -5.83
N ALA A 93 0.06 0.45 -5.20
CA ALA A 93 1.49 0.61 -4.97
C ALA A 93 2.27 0.60 -6.29
N MET A 94 1.90 -0.27 -7.23
CA MET A 94 2.54 -0.38 -8.54
C MET A 94 2.26 0.83 -9.44
N ASP A 95 1.09 1.46 -9.30
CA ASP A 95 0.72 2.68 -10.03
C ASP A 95 1.25 3.97 -9.40
N SER A 96 1.96 3.88 -8.28
CA SER A 96 2.45 5.05 -7.54
C SER A 96 3.60 5.79 -8.23
N GLY A 97 4.18 5.21 -9.29
CA GLY A 97 5.38 5.72 -9.94
C GLY A 97 6.67 5.39 -9.18
N ALA A 98 6.61 4.63 -8.09
CA ALA A 98 7.77 3.98 -7.52
C ALA A 98 8.45 3.16 -8.61
N ASP A 99 9.76 3.34 -8.76
CA ASP A 99 10.57 2.50 -9.64
C ASP A 99 10.52 1.04 -9.14
N ASN A 100 11.45 0.21 -9.58
CA ASN A 100 11.58 -1.22 -9.29
C ASN A 100 11.63 -1.63 -7.78
N ALA A 101 11.43 -0.69 -6.85
CA ALA A 101 11.26 -0.88 -5.42
C ALA A 101 9.78 -0.95 -4.95
N TRP A 102 8.81 -1.03 -5.87
CA TRP A 102 7.37 -1.18 -5.57
C TRP A 102 7.06 -2.31 -4.56
N ARG A 103 7.85 -3.40 -4.51
CA ARG A 103 7.68 -4.48 -3.51
C ARG A 103 7.69 -3.94 -2.08
N GLY A 104 8.65 -3.06 -1.75
CA GLY A 104 8.77 -2.50 -0.41
C GLY A 104 7.59 -1.61 -0.05
N GLN A 105 7.12 -0.83 -1.02
CA GLN A 105 5.92 -0.01 -0.87
C GLN A 105 4.66 -0.86 -0.67
N THR A 106 4.50 -1.95 -1.43
CA THR A 106 3.43 -2.92 -1.24
C THR A 106 3.44 -3.48 0.17
N SER A 107 4.60 -3.90 0.69
CA SER A 107 4.73 -4.39 2.07
C SER A 107 4.26 -3.34 3.09
N ILE A 108 4.66 -2.08 2.91
CA ILE A 108 4.31 -0.98 3.81
C ILE A 108 2.80 -0.69 3.76
N VAL A 109 2.23 -0.58 2.56
CA VAL A 109 0.81 -0.25 2.34
C VAL A 109 -0.09 -1.35 2.89
N LEU A 110 0.22 -2.63 2.62
CA LEU A 110 -0.55 -3.75 3.19
C LEU A 110 -0.45 -3.79 4.71
N GLY A 111 0.74 -3.56 5.28
CA GLY A 111 0.91 -3.51 6.73
C GLY A 111 0.11 -2.39 7.38
N TRP A 112 0.07 -1.20 6.75
CA TRP A 112 -0.74 -0.09 7.22
C TRP A 112 -2.24 -0.37 7.11
N PHE A 113 -2.68 -0.99 6.02
CA PHE A 113 -4.08 -1.40 5.86
C PHE A 113 -4.52 -2.33 6.98
N LEU A 114 -3.78 -3.42 7.23
CA LEU A 114 -4.09 -4.35 8.30
C LEU A 114 -4.11 -3.67 9.67
N THR A 115 -3.12 -2.80 9.95
CA THR A 115 -3.07 -2.03 11.19
C THR A 115 -4.28 -1.10 11.32
N SER A 116 -4.74 -0.48 10.22
CA SER A 116 -5.92 0.39 10.22
C SER A 116 -7.22 -0.36 10.54
N THR A 117 -7.25 -1.68 10.30
CA THR A 117 -8.37 -2.56 10.68
C THR A 117 -8.27 -3.11 12.11
N GLY A 118 -7.30 -2.65 12.90
CA GLY A 118 -7.14 -3.00 14.32
C GLY A 118 -6.11 -4.10 14.61
N MET A 119 -5.37 -4.59 13.61
CA MET A 119 -4.31 -5.58 13.82
C MET A 119 -3.07 -4.94 14.47
N ASP A 120 -2.35 -5.68 15.31
CA ASP A 120 -1.06 -5.21 15.81
C ASP A 120 -0.03 -5.04 14.68
N ARG A 121 0.89 -4.08 14.82
CA ARG A 121 1.87 -3.77 13.79
C ARG A 121 2.83 -4.94 13.50
N ALA A 122 3.26 -5.66 14.53
CA ALA A 122 4.18 -6.79 14.36
C ALA A 122 3.46 -7.98 13.71
N GLU A 123 2.22 -8.23 14.11
CA GLU A 123 1.35 -9.23 13.49
C GLU A 123 1.09 -8.91 12.01
N ALA A 124 0.75 -7.65 11.69
CA ALA A 124 0.54 -7.19 10.33
C ALA A 124 1.79 -7.35 9.47
N ALA A 125 2.97 -6.98 10.00
CA ALA A 125 4.23 -7.15 9.29
C ALA A 125 4.53 -8.63 8.99
N GLN A 126 4.30 -9.52 9.96
CA GLN A 126 4.50 -10.95 9.77
C GLN A 126 3.52 -11.56 8.78
N ALA A 127 2.23 -11.18 8.84
CA ALA A 127 1.22 -11.63 7.90
C ALA A 127 1.56 -11.25 6.46
N VAL A 128 2.00 -10.01 6.26
CA VAL A 128 2.46 -9.52 4.95
C VAL A 128 3.70 -10.29 4.49
N GLU A 129 4.73 -10.44 5.30
CA GLU A 129 5.93 -11.20 4.90
C GLU A 129 5.59 -12.66 4.57
N ASN A 130 4.67 -13.29 5.28
CA ASN A 130 4.23 -14.65 4.95
C ASN A 130 3.51 -14.72 3.58
N ALA A 131 2.71 -13.71 3.25
CA ALA A 131 1.93 -13.69 2.01
C ALA A 131 2.75 -13.30 0.77
N ILE A 132 3.67 -12.32 0.90
CA ILE A 132 4.43 -11.76 -0.24
C ILE A 132 5.93 -12.01 -0.20
N GLY A 133 6.47 -12.50 0.92
CA GLY A 133 7.88 -12.81 1.11
C GLY A 133 8.39 -13.78 0.06
N GLY A 134 9.38 -13.36 -0.74
CA GLY A 134 10.00 -14.17 -1.79
C GLY A 134 9.15 -14.47 -3.03
N ARG A 135 7.86 -14.10 -3.07
CA ARG A 135 6.97 -14.36 -4.22
C ARG A 135 7.07 -13.27 -5.29
N PHE A 136 7.08 -12.02 -4.87
CA PHE A 136 7.36 -10.90 -5.77
C PHE A 136 8.86 -10.82 -6.03
N LYS A 137 9.24 -11.09 -7.28
CA LYS A 137 10.61 -10.90 -7.75
C LYS A 137 10.84 -9.40 -7.96
N SER A 138 11.91 -8.87 -7.38
CA SER A 138 12.33 -7.49 -7.64
C SER A 138 12.51 -7.29 -9.16
N TRP A 139 12.21 -6.08 -9.65
CA TRP A 139 12.41 -5.68 -11.06
C TRP A 139 11.50 -6.37 -12.10
N VAL A 140 10.47 -7.11 -11.69
CA VAL A 140 9.50 -7.76 -12.59
C VAL A 140 8.09 -7.38 -12.18
N TYR A 141 7.30 -6.83 -13.11
CA TYR A 141 5.87 -6.59 -12.87
C TYR A 141 5.17 -7.94 -12.72
N PRO A 142 4.53 -8.24 -11.56
CA PRO A 142 3.90 -9.53 -11.35
C PRO A 142 2.70 -9.69 -12.27
N GLU A 143 2.48 -10.91 -12.75
CA GLU A 143 1.24 -11.24 -13.46
C GLU A 143 0.04 -11.09 -12.53
N ARG A 144 -1.12 -10.72 -13.08
CA ARG A 144 -2.36 -10.56 -12.31
C ARG A 144 -2.71 -11.80 -11.48
N THR A 145 -2.48 -13.00 -12.03
CA THR A 145 -2.69 -14.28 -11.36
C THR A 145 -1.83 -14.46 -10.11
N LEU A 146 -0.60 -13.93 -10.11
CA LEU A 146 0.26 -13.93 -8.93
C LEU A 146 -0.25 -12.97 -7.85
N ILE A 147 -0.75 -11.80 -8.24
CA ILE A 147 -1.33 -10.81 -7.32
C ILE A 147 -2.58 -11.40 -6.64
N GLU A 148 -3.44 -12.05 -7.41
CA GLU A 148 -4.66 -12.71 -6.91
C GLU A 148 -4.31 -13.86 -5.94
N SER A 149 -3.37 -14.73 -6.30
CA SER A 149 -2.93 -15.82 -5.41
C SER A 149 -2.32 -15.31 -4.10
N VAL A 150 -1.60 -14.18 -4.13
CA VAL A 150 -1.12 -13.51 -2.92
C VAL A 150 -2.28 -13.02 -2.05
N GLY A 151 -3.31 -12.42 -2.68
CA GLY A 151 -4.50 -11.97 -1.97
C GLY A 151 -5.24 -13.12 -1.31
N GLU A 152 -5.41 -14.23 -2.02
CA GLU A 152 -6.03 -15.45 -1.50
C GLU A 152 -5.24 -15.99 -0.31
N ASP A 153 -3.91 -16.13 -0.41
CA ASP A 153 -3.08 -16.65 0.68
C ASP A 153 -3.09 -15.73 1.91
N LEU A 154 -3.10 -14.40 1.71
CA LEU A 154 -3.25 -13.44 2.81
C LEU A 154 -4.61 -13.61 3.51
N ALA A 155 -5.68 -13.72 2.72
CA ALA A 155 -7.03 -13.88 3.25
C ALA A 155 -7.20 -15.20 4.02
N VAL A 156 -6.73 -16.32 3.46
CA VAL A 156 -6.72 -17.62 4.14
C VAL A 156 -5.87 -17.59 5.39
N GLY A 157 -4.67 -17.01 5.31
CA GLY A 157 -3.76 -16.94 6.47
C GLY A 157 -4.33 -16.16 7.65
N LEU A 158 -5.15 -15.13 7.37
CA LEU A 158 -5.75 -14.27 8.41
C LEU A 158 -7.12 -14.74 8.90
N THR A 159 -7.88 -15.47 8.09
CA THR A 159 -9.27 -15.85 8.43
C THR A 159 -9.48 -17.34 8.58
N GLY A 160 -8.59 -18.17 8.04
CA GLY A 160 -8.78 -19.61 7.90
C GLY A 160 -9.79 -20.04 6.84
N HIS A 161 -10.34 -19.09 6.07
CA HIS A 161 -11.38 -19.34 5.06
C HIS A 161 -10.90 -18.91 3.68
N ALA A 162 -11.21 -19.71 2.66
CA ALA A 162 -10.98 -19.29 1.27
C ALA A 162 -11.92 -18.13 0.90
N PRO A 163 -11.44 -17.10 0.19
CA PRO A 163 -12.27 -15.96 -0.21
C PRO A 163 -13.34 -16.33 -1.25
N TYR A 164 -13.17 -17.47 -1.94
CA TYR A 164 -14.07 -18.00 -2.95
C TYR A 164 -14.23 -19.51 -2.71
N GLN A 165 -15.47 -20.03 -2.74
CA GLN A 165 -15.73 -21.47 -2.67
C GLN A 165 -15.49 -22.14 -4.03
N ASP A 166 -15.80 -21.44 -5.14
CA ASP A 166 -15.49 -21.87 -6.50
C ASP A 166 -15.28 -20.71 -7.51
N HIS A 167 -14.86 -21.04 -8.74
CA HIS A 167 -14.60 -20.07 -9.81
C HIS A 167 -15.84 -19.32 -10.30
N ARG A 168 -17.06 -19.86 -10.12
CA ARG A 168 -18.31 -19.23 -10.56
C ARG A 168 -18.74 -18.16 -9.57
N GLU A 169 -18.59 -18.45 -8.28
CA GLU A 169 -18.81 -17.48 -7.21
C GLU A 169 -17.87 -16.29 -7.35
N ARG A 170 -16.59 -16.55 -7.68
CA ARG A 170 -15.62 -15.49 -7.97
C ARG A 170 -16.09 -14.56 -9.10
N ALA A 171 -16.52 -15.11 -10.23
CA ALA A 171 -17.00 -14.29 -11.35
C ALA A 171 -18.25 -13.47 -11.00
N ALA A 172 -19.18 -14.03 -10.22
CA ALA A 172 -20.40 -13.35 -9.80
C ALA A 172 -20.13 -12.19 -8.81
N LEU A 173 -19.22 -12.40 -7.85
CA LEU A 173 -18.85 -11.38 -6.87
C LEU A 173 -18.01 -10.25 -7.49
N GLU A 174 -17.12 -10.57 -8.43
CA GLU A 174 -16.38 -9.56 -9.20
C GLU A 174 -17.34 -8.65 -10.00
N GLU A 175 -18.34 -9.23 -10.68
CA GLU A 175 -19.31 -8.48 -11.49
C GLU A 175 -20.29 -7.64 -10.66
N LEU A 176 -20.60 -8.05 -9.43
CA LEU A 176 -21.46 -7.28 -8.52
C LEU A 176 -20.75 -6.03 -8.00
N HIS A 177 -19.45 -6.12 -7.75
CA HIS A 177 -18.68 -5.06 -7.10
C HIS A 177 -18.06 -4.06 -8.08
N ASP A 178 -17.83 -4.44 -9.34
CA ASP A 178 -17.41 -3.49 -10.39
C ASP A 178 -18.57 -2.58 -10.86
N ARG A 179 -19.80 -2.84 -10.40
CA ARG A 179 -21.00 -2.02 -10.67
C ARG A 179 -21.26 -0.91 -9.63
N HIS A 180 -20.46 -0.82 -8.57
CA HIS A 180 -20.58 0.17 -7.49
C HIS A 180 -19.22 0.79 -7.14
#